data_AF-A0A529NAG8-F1
#
_entry.id   AF-A0A529NAG8-F1
#
_cell.length_a   1.000
_cell.length_b   1.000
_cell.length_c   1.000
_cell.angle_alpha   90.00
_cell.angle_beta   90.00
_cell.angle_gamma   90.00
#
_symmetry.space_group_name_H-M   'P 1'
#
loop_
_entity.id
_entity.type
_entity.pdbx_description
1 polymer ?
#
loop_
_entity_poly.entity_id
_entity_poly.type
_entity_poly.pdbx_seq_one_letter_code
_entity_poly.pdbx_strand_id
1 'polypeptide(L)'
;YKAIFIGIVYSYLPFMVLPLYSSLEKMDHSLIEAAKDLGCPPISAFWKITFPLSLPGVIAGCLLVFIPAVGEFVIPDLLGGSQTLMIGKTLWSEF
;
A
#
# COMPACT_ATOMS: atom_id res chain seq x y z
N TYR A 1 0.96 -20.43 0.42
CA TYR A 1 1.39 -19.22 -0.33
C TYR A 1 0.25 -18.22 -0.59
N LYS A 2 -0.77 -18.52 -1.41
CA LYS A 2 -1.85 -17.55 -1.74
C LYS A 2 -2.59 -16.98 -0.51
N ALA A 3 -2.92 -17.83 0.47
CA ALA A 3 -3.58 -17.39 1.72
C ALA A 3 -2.70 -16.45 2.57
N ILE A 4 -1.38 -16.67 2.56
CA ILE A 4 -0.41 -15.83 3.28
C ILE A 4 -0.39 -14.42 2.66
N PHE A 5 -0.32 -14.32 1.32
CA PHE A 5 -0.35 -13.03 0.64
C PHE A 5 -1.64 -12.27 0.92
N ILE A 6 -2.79 -12.94 0.93
CA ILE A 6 -4.07 -12.31 1.25
C ILE A 6 -4.08 -11.81 2.70
N GLY A 7 -3.58 -12.61 3.65
CA GLY A 7 -3.47 -12.22 5.06
C GLY A 7 -2.57 -10.99 5.26
N ILE A 8 -1.39 -10.98 4.65
CA ILE A 8 -0.45 -9.84 4.70
C ILE A 8 -1.09 -8.58 4.10
N VAL A 9 -1.66 -8.69 2.89
CA VAL A 9 -2.29 -7.53 2.24
C VAL A 9 -3.42 -6.99 3.09
N TYR A 10 -4.29 -7.84 3.62
CA TYR A 10 -5.43 -7.42 4.44
C TYR A 10 -4.98 -6.75 5.74
N SER A 11 -3.95 -7.28 6.41
CA SER A 11 -3.41 -6.72 7.64
C SER A 11 -2.78 -5.33 7.43
N TYR A 12 -2.17 -5.09 6.27
CA TYR A 12 -1.47 -3.82 6.00
C TYR A 12 -2.24 -2.80 5.17
N LEU A 13 -3.37 -3.20 4.59
CA LEU A 13 -4.21 -2.31 3.81
C LEU A 13 -4.58 -1.03 4.56
N PRO A 14 -4.94 -1.05 5.86
CA PRO A 14 -5.24 0.18 6.60
C PRO A 14 -4.05 1.17 6.64
N PHE A 15 -2.82 0.66 6.80
CA PHE A 15 -1.62 1.49 6.85
C PHE A 15 -1.27 2.12 5.49
N MET A 16 -1.67 1.48 4.38
CA MET A 16 -1.57 2.07 3.04
C MET A 16 -2.69 3.10 2.79
N VAL A 17 -3.91 2.80 3.21
CA VAL A 17 -5.09 3.61 2.91
C VAL A 17 -5.08 4.94 3.66
N LEU A 18 -4.64 4.98 4.92
CA LEU A 18 -4.69 6.22 5.72
C LEU A 18 -3.87 7.38 5.11
N PRO A 19 -2.60 7.19 4.73
CA PRO A 19 -1.80 8.27 4.14
C PRO A 19 -2.27 8.64 2.73
N LEU A 20 -2.73 7.65 1.97
CA LEU A 20 -3.28 7.86 0.64
C LEU A 20 -4.58 8.69 0.70
N TYR A 21 -5.49 8.35 1.62
CA TYR A 21 -6.70 9.13 1.88
C TYR A 21 -6.36 10.56 2.31
N SER A 22 -5.45 10.74 3.26
CA SER A 22 -5.04 12.08 3.72
C SER A 22 -4.44 12.92 2.59
N SER A 23 -3.70 12.30 1.66
CA SER A 23 -3.15 12.99 0.49
C SER A 23 -4.24 13.38 -0.51
N LEU A 24 -5.23 12.52 -0.75
CA LEU A 24 -6.33 12.79 -1.67
C LEU A 24 -7.32 13.82 -1.12
N GLU A 25 -7.60 13.79 0.17
CA GLU A 25 -8.51 14.74 0.85
C GLU A 25 -7.98 16.18 0.80
N LYS A 26 -6.65 16.35 0.73
CA LYS A 26 -6.00 17.67 0.61
C LYS A 26 -5.86 18.15 -0.84
N MET A 27 -6.25 17.33 -1.82
CA MET A 27 -6.11 17.66 -3.23
C MET A 27 -7.12 18.75 -3.62
N ASP A 28 -6.68 19.72 -4.41
CA ASP A 28 -7.57 20.75 -4.93
C ASP A 28 -8.52 20.15 -5.99
N HIS A 29 -9.81 20.14 -5.70
CA HIS A 29 -10.84 19.64 -6.60
C HIS A 29 -11.03 20.50 -7.85
N SER A 30 -10.59 21.77 -7.84
CA SER A 30 -10.68 22.67 -8.99
C SER A 30 -9.91 22.12 -10.21
N LEU A 31 -8.86 21.32 -9.99
CA LEU A 31 -8.09 20.67 -11.06
C LEU A 31 -8.92 19.63 -11.82
N ILE A 32 -9.80 18.91 -11.12
CA ILE A 32 -10.67 17.90 -11.72
C ILE A 32 -11.82 18.59 -12.46
N GLU A 33 -12.38 19.66 -11.90
CA GLU A 33 -13.39 20.49 -12.54
C GLU A 33 -12.86 21.10 -13.85
N ALA A 34 -11.67 21.72 -13.81
CA ALA A 34 -11.02 22.26 -15.00
C ALA A 34 -10.70 21.19 -16.05
N ALA A 35 -10.28 20.00 -15.64
CA ALA A 35 -10.08 18.88 -16.57
C ALA A 35 -11.38 18.47 -17.25
N LYS A 36 -12.49 18.44 -16.50
CA LYS A 36 -13.82 18.12 -17.03
C LYS A 36 -14.32 19.21 -17.99
N ASP A 37 -14.09 20.48 -17.67
CA ASP A 37 -14.46 21.63 -18.51
C ASP A 37 -13.70 21.63 -19.85
N LEU A 38 -12.44 21.18 -19.84
CA LEU A 38 -11.63 20.98 -21.05
C LEU A 38 -11.99 19.70 -21.83
N GLY A 39 -13.01 18.95 -21.41
CA GLY A 39 -13.45 17.72 -22.07
C GLY A 39 -12.55 16.50 -21.80
N CYS A 40 -11.71 16.54 -20.76
CA CYS A 40 -10.85 15.41 -20.41
C CYS A 40 -11.70 14.25 -19.85
N PRO A 41 -11.57 13.03 -20.39
CA PRO A 41 -12.28 11.88 -19.85
C PRO A 41 -11.75 11.52 -18.45
N PRO A 42 -12.60 10.99 -17.55
CA PRO A 42 -12.26 10.78 -16.13
C PRO A 42 -11.04 9.87 -15.93
N ILE A 43 -10.85 8.87 -16.79
CA ILE A 43 -9.68 7.99 -16.75
C ILE A 43 -8.40 8.77 -17.06
N SER A 44 -8.44 9.69 -18.04
CA SER A 44 -7.28 10.53 -18.36
C SER A 44 -7.01 11.54 -17.24
N ALA A 45 -8.05 12.12 -16.64
CA ALA A 45 -7.91 13.01 -15.48
C ALA A 45 -7.28 12.27 -14.29
N PHE A 46 -7.68 11.02 -14.02
CA PHE A 46 -7.06 10.22 -12.98
C PHE A 46 -5.54 10.06 -13.19
N TRP A 47 -5.11 9.59 -14.36
CA TRP A 47 -3.69 9.35 -14.62
C TRP A 47 -2.85 10.63 -14.71
N LYS A 48 -3.43 11.73 -15.20
CA LYS A 48 -2.71 13.01 -15.38
C LYS A 48 -2.70 13.90 -14.14
N ILE A 49 -3.70 13.77 -13.26
CA ILE A 49 -3.92 14.69 -12.14
C ILE A 49 -3.91 13.90 -10.83
N THR A 50 -4.90 13.02 -10.63
CA THR A 50 -5.09 12.34 -9.34
C THR A 50 -3.92 11.43 -8.96
N PHE A 51 -3.42 10.63 -9.89
CA PHE A 51 -2.31 9.70 -9.67
C PHE A 51 -1.00 10.42 -9.29
N PRO A 52 -0.48 11.38 -10.08
CA PRO A 52 0.75 12.07 -9.71
C PRO A 52 0.60 12.90 -8.43
N LEU A 53 -0.56 13.50 -8.16
CA LEU A 53 -0.80 14.26 -6.93
C LEU A 53 -0.98 13.38 -5.68
N SER A 54 -1.39 12.12 -5.83
CA SER A 54 -1.47 11.16 -4.73
C SER A 54 -0.14 10.47 -4.42
N LEU A 55 0.88 10.64 -5.26
CA LEU A 55 2.19 9.98 -5.12
C LEU A 55 2.87 10.24 -3.76
N PRO A 56 2.83 11.44 -3.16
CA PRO A 56 3.34 11.66 -1.81
C PRO A 56 2.63 10.79 -0.76
N GLY A 57 1.31 10.63 -0.87
CA GLY A 57 0.52 9.73 -0.04
C GLY A 57 0.86 8.26 -0.26
N VAL A 58 1.08 7.84 -1.51
CA VAL A 58 1.54 6.49 -1.85
C VAL A 58 2.90 6.20 -1.22
N ILE A 59 3.87 7.12 -1.31
CA ILE A 59 5.20 6.96 -0.72
C ILE A 59 5.09 6.85 0.81
N ALA A 60 4.31 7.72 1.45
CA ALA A 60 4.08 7.66 2.89
C ALA A 60 3.40 6.34 3.32
N GLY A 61 2.41 5.87 2.56
CA GLY A 61 1.76 4.57 2.75
C GLY A 61 2.73 3.40 2.61
N CYS A 62 3.55 3.40 1.57
CA CYS A 62 4.59 2.39 1.37
C CYS A 62 5.57 2.33 2.55
N LEU A 63 6.03 3.48 3.06
CA LEU A 63 6.92 3.53 4.22
C LEU A 63 6.24 2.99 5.48
N LEU A 64 4.97 3.34 5.71
CA LEU A 64 4.21 2.88 6.87
C LEU A 64 3.88 1.39 6.83
N VAL A 65 3.69 0.82 5.65
CA VAL A 65 3.55 -0.64 5.47
C VAL A 65 4.89 -1.35 5.59
N PHE A 66 5.99 -0.75 5.11
CA PHE A 66 7.31 -1.35 5.13
C PHE A 66 7.85 -1.59 6.55
N ILE A 67 7.65 -0.63 7.46
CA ILE A 67 8.12 -0.73 8.86
C ILE A 67 7.66 -2.03 9.55
N PRO A 68 6.35 -2.34 9.61
CA PRO A 68 5.89 -3.61 10.21
C PRO A 68 6.17 -4.81 9.29
N ALA A 69 6.07 -4.68 7.96
CA ALA A 69 6.28 -5.80 7.04
C ALA A 69 7.70 -6.39 7.09
N VAL A 70 8.73 -5.56 7.33
CA VAL A 70 10.13 -6.03 7.50
C VAL A 70 10.32 -6.77 8.83
N GLY A 71 9.61 -6.33 9.88
CA GLY A 71 9.66 -6.95 11.20
C GLY A 71 8.73 -8.16 11.35
N GLU A 72 7.91 -8.47 10.34
CA GLU A 72 6.86 -9.47 10.46
C GLU A 72 7.34 -10.88 10.10
N PHE A 73 7.48 -11.69 11.13
CA PHE A 73 7.65 -13.15 11.04
C PHE A 73 6.37 -13.90 11.45
N VAL A 74 5.41 -13.21 12.07
CA VAL A 74 4.24 -13.80 12.75
C VAL A 74 3.17 -14.31 11.77
N ILE A 75 2.71 -13.48 10.83
CA ILE A 75 1.70 -13.87 9.82
C ILE A 75 2.18 -15.02 8.91
N PRO A 76 3.41 -15.00 8.38
CA PRO A 76 3.95 -16.09 7.56
C PRO A 76 4.14 -17.41 8.33
N ASP A 77 4.46 -17.34 9.62
CA ASP A 77 4.63 -18.53 10.46
C ASP A 77 3.27 -19.15 10.84
N LEU A 78 2.30 -18.33 11.26
CA LEU A 78 0.94 -18.76 11.60
C LEU A 78 0.13 -19.29 10.41
N LEU A 79 0.24 -18.66 9.23
CA LEU A 79 -0.57 -19.03 8.04
C LEU A 79 0.19 -19.89 7.02
N GLY A 80 1.52 -19.95 7.09
CA GLY A 80 2.37 -20.62 6.10
C GLY A 80 2.98 -21.94 6.55
N GLY A 81 3.00 -22.24 7.86
CA GLY A 81 3.40 -23.53 8.42
C GLY A 81 4.74 -24.08 7.91
N SER A 82 5.84 -23.86 8.65
CA SER A 82 7.15 -24.51 8.51
C SER A 82 7.89 -24.49 7.15
N GLN A 83 7.28 -24.09 6.02
CA GLN A 83 7.92 -24.22 4.69
C GLN A 83 8.23 -22.90 3.98
N THR A 84 7.87 -21.75 4.55
CA THR A 84 8.27 -20.45 4.00
C THR A 84 9.54 -19.97 4.71
N LEU A 85 10.70 -20.19 4.08
CA LEU A 85 11.98 -19.60 4.51
C LEU A 85 11.90 -18.08 4.35
N MET A 86 11.45 -17.39 5.39
CA MET A 86 11.72 -15.97 5.58
C MET A 86 12.99 -15.84 6.44
N ILE A 87 13.79 -14.80 6.21
CA ILE A 87 15.10 -14.59 6.87
C ILE A 87 15.04 -14.79 8.40
N GLY A 88 13.94 -14.41 9.05
CA GLY A 88 13.72 -14.63 10.47
C GLY A 88 13.67 -16.10 10.92
N LYS A 89 13.13 -17.01 10.09
CA LYS A 89 13.09 -18.45 10.40
C LYS A 89 14.48 -19.07 10.37
N THR A 90 15.34 -18.63 9.45
CA THR A 90 16.72 -19.14 9.33
C THR A 90 17.59 -18.73 10.52
N LEU A 91 17.36 -17.54 11.10
CA LEU A 91 18.05 -17.13 12.33
C LEU A 91 17.59 -17.89 13.57
N TRP A 92 16.30 -18.26 13.63
CA TRP A 92 15.75 -19.05 14.72
C TRP A 92 16.14 -20.53 14.67
N SER A 93 16.35 -21.12 13.50
CA SER A 93 16.74 -22.54 13.40
C SER A 93 18.21 -22.82 13.74
N GLU A 94 19.03 -21.80 13.92
CA GLU A 94 20.46 -21.90 14.23
C GLU A 94 20.77 -21.68 15.73
N PHE A 95 19.74 -21.47 16.57
CA PHE A 95 19.87 -21.41 18.03
C PHE A 95 18.82 -22.27 18.75
#